data_AF-A0A0F5FGL6-F1
#
_entry.id   AF-A0A0F5FGL6-F1
#
_cell.length_a   1.000
_cell.length_b   1.000
_cell.length_c   1.000
_cell.angle_alpha   90.00
_cell.angle_beta   90.00
_cell.angle_gamma   90.00
#
_symmetry.space_group_name_H-M   'P 1'
#
loop_
_entity.id
_entity.type
_entity.pdbx_description
1 polymer ?
#
loop_
_entity_poly.entity_id
_entity_poly.type
_entity_poly.pdbx_seq_one_letter_code
_entity_poly.pdbx_strand_id
1 'polypeptide(L)'
;MRTILTSIALFFFLGSSAHAQRLELTVQDASPVYDPQTRTTILEIDLDEVSQIAFADFTSQNVGARIAIYIDDEIILEPKINEPIYGGKIQLAYKSDGAQEVASSLVAGKRIIWVSEIE
;
A
#
# COMPACT_ATOMS: atom_id res chain seq x y z
N MET A 1 63.14 15.16 -8.05
CA MET A 1 62.95 14.11 -7.03
C MET A 1 61.50 14.14 -6.58
N ARG A 2 60.76 13.08 -6.92
CA ARG A 2 59.45 12.63 -6.38
C ARG A 2 58.18 13.39 -6.80
N THR A 3 57.56 12.84 -7.84
CA THR A 3 56.11 12.77 -8.07
C THR A 3 55.39 12.07 -6.90
N ILE A 4 54.11 12.39 -6.67
CA ILE A 4 52.98 11.43 -6.50
C ILE A 4 51.67 12.19 -6.79
N LEU A 5 50.92 11.61 -7.71
CA LEU A 5 49.59 11.95 -8.20
C LEU A 5 48.63 10.94 -7.56
N THR A 6 47.55 11.34 -6.88
CA THR A 6 46.40 10.45 -6.55
C THR A 6 45.21 11.36 -6.20
N SER A 7 44.43 11.86 -7.17
CA SER A 7 43.27 11.18 -7.76
C SER A 7 42.38 10.50 -6.70
N ILE A 8 41.57 11.29 -6.00
CA ILE A 8 40.36 10.79 -5.33
C ILE A 8 39.27 10.74 -6.40
N ALA A 9 39.27 9.65 -7.16
CA ALA A 9 38.02 9.14 -7.68
C ALA A 9 37.41 8.23 -6.60
N LEU A 10 36.09 8.03 -6.68
CA LEU A 10 35.28 7.07 -5.92
C LEU A 10 34.67 7.58 -4.60
N PHE A 11 33.52 8.23 -4.71
CA PHE A 11 32.35 7.58 -4.12
C PHE A 11 31.27 7.45 -5.19
N PHE A 12 31.28 6.27 -5.80
CA PHE A 12 30.16 5.68 -6.50
C PHE A 12 28.88 5.87 -5.66
N PHE A 13 27.95 6.71 -6.11
CA PHE A 13 26.54 6.56 -5.71
C PHE A 13 25.96 5.42 -6.56
N LEU A 14 26.46 4.20 -6.33
CA LEU A 14 25.90 2.96 -6.85
C LEU A 14 24.91 2.45 -5.80
N GLY A 15 23.65 2.38 -6.18
CA GLY A 15 22.68 1.50 -5.54
C GLY A 15 21.85 2.11 -4.42
N SER A 16 20.73 2.74 -4.80
CA SER A 16 19.48 2.45 -4.09
C SER A 16 18.59 1.65 -5.04
N SER A 17 19.07 0.46 -5.42
CA SER A 17 18.25 -0.53 -6.10
C SER A 17 17.31 -1.18 -5.09
N ALA A 18 16.02 -1.21 -5.42
CA ALA A 18 15.03 -2.15 -4.87
C ALA A 18 14.69 -2.02 -3.37
N HIS A 19 14.43 -0.80 -2.88
CA HIS A 19 13.63 -0.71 -1.66
C HIS A 19 12.17 -0.90 -2.10
N ALA A 20 11.55 -2.03 -1.73
CA ALA A 20 10.12 -2.25 -1.91
C ALA A 20 9.38 -0.99 -1.46
N GLN A 21 8.90 -0.20 -2.43
CA GLN A 21 8.35 1.11 -2.16
C GLN A 21 7.00 0.89 -1.50
N ARG A 22 6.96 0.98 -0.16
CA ARG A 22 5.69 1.01 0.55
C ARG A 22 5.00 2.33 0.19
N LEU A 23 3.88 2.23 -0.49
CA LEU A 23 3.00 3.35 -0.74
C LEU A 23 2.04 3.49 0.45
N GLU A 24 2.05 4.66 1.06
CA GLU A 24 1.09 5.07 2.07
C GLU A 24 -0.23 5.48 1.39
N LEU A 25 -1.35 5.02 1.93
CA LEU A 25 -2.69 5.36 1.44
C LEU A 25 -3.51 5.99 2.57
N THR A 26 -3.99 7.20 2.31
CA THR A 26 -4.90 7.95 3.17
C THR A 26 -6.35 7.69 2.78
N VAL A 27 -7.20 7.56 3.80
CA VAL A 27 -8.60 7.19 3.66
C VAL A 27 -9.48 8.43 3.86
N GLN A 28 -10.36 8.69 2.88
CA GLN A 28 -11.39 9.71 2.96
C GLN A 28 -12.63 9.21 3.72
N ASP A 29 -13.04 7.96 3.45
CA ASP A 29 -14.17 7.33 4.14
C ASP A 29 -13.95 5.81 4.28
N ALA A 30 -14.52 5.22 5.31
CA ALA A 30 -14.51 3.77 5.48
C ALA A 30 -15.76 3.32 6.24
N SER A 31 -16.40 2.26 5.76
CA SER A 31 -17.59 1.71 6.39
C SER A 31 -17.62 0.17 6.34
N PRO A 32 -18.02 -0.50 7.43
CA PRO A 32 -18.24 -1.94 7.40
C PRO A 32 -19.66 -2.25 6.88
N VAL A 33 -19.74 -3.22 5.98
CA VAL A 33 -20.98 -3.77 5.42
C VAL A 33 -21.01 -5.26 5.71
N TYR A 34 -22.02 -5.72 6.43
CA TYR A 34 -22.18 -7.15 6.71
C TYR A 34 -22.83 -7.86 5.51
N ASP A 35 -22.15 -8.85 4.94
CA ASP A 35 -22.71 -9.75 3.93
C ASP A 35 -23.29 -11.00 4.61
N PRO A 36 -24.63 -11.17 4.61
CA PRO A 36 -25.28 -12.34 5.23
C PRO A 36 -25.07 -13.64 4.45
N GLN A 37 -24.72 -13.60 3.16
CA GLN A 37 -24.50 -14.80 2.35
C GLN A 37 -23.17 -15.44 2.70
N THR A 38 -22.11 -14.64 2.75
CA THR A 38 -20.76 -15.10 3.12
C THR A 38 -20.51 -15.06 4.63
N ARG A 39 -21.45 -14.50 5.42
CA ARG A 39 -21.33 -14.27 6.87
C ARG A 39 -20.04 -13.56 7.23
N THR A 40 -19.67 -12.59 6.40
CA THR A 40 -18.41 -11.85 6.50
C THR A 40 -18.70 -10.36 6.47
N THR A 41 -17.94 -9.59 7.25
CA THR A 41 -17.98 -8.13 7.16
C THR A 41 -17.03 -7.68 6.06
N ILE A 42 -17.52 -6.88 5.13
CA ILE A 42 -16.72 -6.21 4.11
C ILE A 42 -16.44 -4.80 4.59
N LEU A 43 -15.16 -4.44 4.69
CA LEU A 43 -14.75 -3.07 4.92
C LEU A 43 -14.62 -2.39 3.55
N GLU A 44 -15.54 -1.47 3.27
CA GLU A 44 -15.50 -0.58 2.10
C GLU A 44 -14.68 0.65 2.46
N ILE A 45 -13.67 0.95 1.65
CA ILE A 45 -12.69 2.02 1.90
C ILE A 45 -12.63 2.90 0.67
N ASP A 46 -12.81 4.20 0.88
CA ASP A 46 -12.65 5.24 -0.12
C ASP A 46 -11.37 6.01 0.20
N LEU A 47 -10.40 5.92 -0.71
CA LEU A 47 -9.16 6.68 -0.65
C LEU A 47 -9.45 8.17 -0.89
N ASP A 48 -8.60 9.03 -0.32
CA ASP A 48 -8.59 10.43 -0.74
C ASP A 48 -8.04 10.59 -2.17
N GLU A 49 -8.21 11.78 -2.75
CA GLU A 49 -7.85 12.04 -4.15
C GLU A 49 -6.35 11.79 -4.42
N VAL A 50 -5.48 12.17 -3.48
CA VAL A 50 -4.03 12.02 -3.61
C VAL A 50 -3.66 10.53 -3.61
N SER A 51 -4.21 9.76 -2.68
CA SER A 51 -3.96 8.33 -2.53
C SER A 51 -4.60 7.52 -3.65
N GLN A 52 -5.74 7.96 -4.19
CA GLN A 52 -6.35 7.36 -5.36
C GLN A 52 -5.42 7.44 -6.58
N ILE A 53 -4.84 8.61 -6.85
CA ILE A 53 -3.89 8.80 -7.97
C ILE A 53 -2.64 7.95 -7.73
N ALA A 54 -2.06 8.01 -6.52
CA ALA A 54 -0.86 7.24 -6.20
C ALA A 54 -1.09 5.72 -6.31
N PHE A 55 -2.25 5.24 -5.86
CA PHE A 55 -2.61 3.82 -5.95
C PHE A 55 -2.86 3.39 -7.40
N ALA A 56 -3.44 4.25 -8.23
CA ALA A 56 -3.59 3.99 -9.65
C ALA A 56 -2.25 3.89 -10.36
N ASP A 57 -1.31 4.79 -10.08
CA ASP A 57 0.03 4.77 -10.64
C ASP A 57 0.80 3.53 -10.18
N PHE A 58 0.72 3.20 -8.89
CA PHE A 58 1.34 2.01 -8.31
C PHE A 58 0.79 0.74 -8.96
N THR A 59 -0.52 0.56 -9.03
CA THR A 59 -1.11 -0.65 -9.62
C THR A 59 -0.86 -0.76 -11.12
N SER A 60 -0.79 0.36 -11.84
CA SER A 60 -0.44 0.39 -13.27
C SER A 60 0.98 -0.11 -13.54
N GLN A 61 1.93 0.24 -12.68
CA GLN A 61 3.33 -0.17 -12.82
C GLN A 61 3.56 -1.62 -12.39
N ASN A 62 2.67 -2.17 -11.57
CA ASN A 62 2.82 -3.48 -10.93
C ASN A 62 1.82 -4.54 -11.44
N VAL A 63 1.29 -4.37 -12.67
CA VAL A 63 0.42 -5.38 -13.28
C VAL A 63 1.17 -6.71 -13.43
N GLY A 64 0.58 -7.78 -12.90
CA GLY A 64 1.17 -9.11 -12.87
C GLY A 64 1.94 -9.42 -11.58
N ALA A 65 2.28 -8.41 -10.77
CA ALA A 65 2.96 -8.59 -9.50
C ALA A 65 2.01 -9.01 -8.38
N ARG A 66 2.57 -9.60 -7.32
CA ARG A 66 1.87 -9.81 -6.05
C ARG A 66 2.18 -8.63 -5.15
N ILE A 67 1.16 -8.11 -4.47
CA ILE A 67 1.33 -7.04 -3.49
C ILE A 67 0.81 -7.48 -2.14
N ALA A 68 1.29 -6.85 -1.07
CA ALA A 68 0.72 -6.92 0.26
C ALA A 68 -0.04 -5.63 0.55
N ILE A 69 -1.21 -5.76 1.17
CA ILE A 69 -1.98 -4.67 1.75
C ILE A 69 -1.91 -4.80 3.27
N TYR A 70 -1.45 -3.75 3.92
CA TYR A 70 -1.32 -3.69 5.36
C TYR A 70 -2.31 -2.71 5.94
N ILE A 71 -2.78 -3.02 7.14
CA ILE A 71 -3.41 -2.07 8.03
C ILE A 71 -2.55 -2.05 9.30
N ASP A 72 -1.99 -0.90 9.64
CA ASP A 72 -0.86 -0.80 10.58
C ASP A 72 0.31 -1.68 10.14
N ASP A 73 0.64 -2.73 10.90
CA ASP A 73 1.74 -3.68 10.62
C ASP A 73 1.22 -5.10 10.29
N GLU A 74 -0.10 -5.30 10.19
CA GLU A 74 -0.69 -6.59 9.87
C GLU A 74 -1.02 -6.71 8.38
N ILE A 75 -0.57 -7.80 7.75
CA ILE A 75 -0.94 -8.13 6.37
C ILE A 75 -2.40 -8.58 6.35
N ILE A 76 -3.24 -7.82 5.64
CA ILE A 76 -4.66 -8.13 5.49
C ILE A 76 -4.92 -8.91 4.20
N LEU A 77 -4.16 -8.62 3.14
CA LEU A 77 -4.36 -9.26 1.83
C LEU A 77 -3.06 -9.33 1.04
N GLU A 78 -2.90 -10.38 0.23
CA GLU A 78 -1.76 -10.56 -0.68
C GLU A 78 -2.19 -10.84 -2.14
N PRO A 79 -2.93 -9.92 -2.78
CA PRO A 79 -3.50 -10.16 -4.10
C PRO A 79 -2.45 -10.08 -5.21
N LYS A 80 -2.78 -10.70 -6.35
CA LYS A 80 -2.09 -10.43 -7.61
C LYS A 80 -2.80 -9.28 -8.32
N ILE A 81 -2.07 -8.25 -8.74
CA ILE A 81 -2.62 -7.19 -9.58
C ILE A 81 -2.83 -7.76 -10.99
N ASN A 82 -4.09 -7.81 -11.44
CA ASN A 82 -4.42 -8.30 -12.78
C ASN A 82 -4.62 -7.17 -13.78
N GLU A 83 -4.98 -5.98 -13.30
CA GLU A 83 -5.18 -4.77 -14.09
C GLU A 83 -4.94 -3.52 -13.23
N PRO A 84 -4.67 -2.35 -13.85
CA PRO A 84 -4.60 -1.08 -13.14
C PRO A 84 -5.89 -0.73 -12.40
N ILE A 85 -5.78 -0.12 -11.21
CA ILE A 85 -6.93 0.24 -10.36
C ILE A 85 -7.07 1.77 -10.25
N TYR A 86 -8.02 2.35 -10.97
CA TYR A 86 -8.21 3.81 -11.02
C TYR A 86 -9.28 4.36 -10.05
N GLY A 87 -10.09 3.50 -9.44
CA GLY A 87 -11.32 3.90 -8.74
C GLY A 87 -11.16 4.41 -7.31
N GLY A 88 -9.97 4.26 -6.69
CA GLY A 88 -9.73 4.67 -5.30
C GLY A 88 -10.59 3.95 -4.26
N LYS A 89 -11.37 2.94 -4.65
CA LYS A 89 -12.20 2.12 -3.76
C LYS A 89 -11.53 0.78 -3.50
N ILE A 90 -11.45 0.40 -2.24
CA ILE A 90 -10.90 -0.90 -1.81
C ILE A 90 -11.96 -1.62 -0.98
N GLN A 91 -12.15 -2.91 -1.24
CA GLN A 91 -13.02 -3.78 -0.45
C GLN A 91 -12.17 -4.87 0.22
N LEU A 92 -12.28 -4.96 1.54
CA LEU A 92 -11.53 -5.94 2.33
C LEU A 92 -12.48 -6.83 3.14
N ALA A 93 -12.38 -8.14 2.96
CA ALA A 93 -13.10 -9.09 3.80
C ALA A 93 -12.44 -9.13 5.20
N TYR A 94 -13.15 -8.65 6.22
CA TYR A 94 -12.68 -8.55 7.60
C TYR A 94 -13.36 -9.61 8.46
N LYS A 95 -12.57 -10.58 8.96
CA LYS A 95 -13.07 -11.78 9.66
C LYS A 95 -13.19 -11.63 11.17
N SER A 96 -12.59 -10.60 11.77
CA SER A 96 -12.61 -10.39 13.22
C SER A 96 -13.70 -9.41 13.65
N ASP A 97 -14.10 -9.54 14.91
CA ASP A 97 -14.90 -8.53 15.59
C ASP A 97 -14.07 -7.24 15.67
N GLY A 98 -14.63 -6.09 15.28
CA GLY A 98 -13.93 -4.79 15.32
C GLY A 98 -13.81 -4.03 14.02
N ALA A 99 -14.43 -4.49 12.92
CA ALA A 99 -14.42 -3.77 11.63
C ALA A 99 -14.85 -2.30 11.75
N GLN A 100 -15.81 -2.00 12.64
CA GLN A 100 -16.27 -0.63 12.91
C GLN A 100 -15.17 0.25 13.54
N GLU A 101 -14.39 -0.29 14.46
CA GLU A 101 -13.30 0.43 15.11
C GLU A 101 -12.16 0.71 14.12
N VAL A 102 -11.83 -0.29 13.30
CA VAL A 102 -10.86 -0.14 12.21
C VAL A 102 -11.30 0.95 11.24
N ALA A 103 -12.54 0.88 10.75
CA ALA A 103 -13.11 1.88 9.85
C ALA A 103 -13.00 3.30 10.45
N SER A 104 -13.45 3.46 11.70
CA SER A 104 -13.43 4.76 12.39
C SER A 104 -12.00 5.28 12.61
N SER A 105 -11.04 4.39 12.82
CA SER A 105 -9.63 4.75 13.00
C SER A 105 -8.95 5.15 11.69
N LEU A 106 -9.31 4.51 10.58
CA LEU A 106 -8.84 4.87 9.23
C LEU A 106 -9.34 6.27 8.84
N VAL A 107 -10.64 6.54 8.99
CA VAL A 107 -11.23 7.85 8.70
C VAL A 107 -10.65 8.95 9.59
N ALA A 108 -10.35 8.64 10.85
CA ALA A 108 -9.72 9.58 11.78
C ALA A 108 -8.22 9.80 11.50
N GLY A 109 -7.62 9.14 10.50
CA GLY A 109 -6.19 9.20 10.20
C GLY A 109 -5.30 8.63 11.31
N LYS A 110 -5.87 7.83 12.23
CA LYS A 110 -5.13 7.18 13.32
C LYS A 110 -4.46 5.88 12.89
N ARG A 111 -4.98 5.30 11.80
CA ARG A 111 -4.58 4.03 11.22
C ARG A 111 -4.32 4.28 9.75
N ILE A 112 -3.23 3.71 9.24
CA ILE A 112 -2.73 3.97 7.90
C ILE A 112 -2.75 2.66 7.11
N ILE A 113 -3.08 2.75 5.82
CA ILE A 113 -2.99 1.62 4.90
C ILE A 113 -1.67 1.72 4.16
N TRP A 114 -0.95 0.62 4.08
CA TRP A 114 0.25 0.51 3.25
C TRP A 114 0.02 -0.51 2.14
N VAL A 115 0.62 -0.26 0.98
CA VAL A 115 0.74 -1.27 -0.07
C VAL A 115 2.18 -1.41 -0.52
N SER A 116 2.62 -2.65 -0.72
CA SER A 116 3.97 -2.95 -1.20
C SER A 116 3.96 -4.12 -2.17
N GLU A 117 4.88 -4.13 -3.11
CA GLU A 117 5.18 -5.35 -3.88
C GLU A 117 5.76 -6.43 -2.95
N ILE A 118 5.47 -7.70 -3.25
CA ILE A 118 6.09 -8.87 -2.63
C ILE A 118 6.98 -9.52 -3.71
N GLU A 119 8.29 -9.59 -3.44
CA GLU A 119 9.27 -10.30 -4.28
C GLU A 119 9.15 -11.83 -4.17
#